data_AF-A0A0R2A740-F1
#
_entry.id   AF-A0A0R2A740-F1
#
_cell.length_a   1.000
_cell.length_b   1.000
_cell.length_c   1.000
_cell.angle_alpha   90.00
_cell.angle_beta   90.00
_cell.angle_gamma   90.00
#
_symmetry.space_group_name_H-M   'P 1'
#
loop_
_entity.id
_entity.type
_entity.pdbx_description
1 polymer ?
#
loop_
_entity_poly.entity_id
_entity_poly.type
_entity_poly.pdbx_seq_one_letter_code
_entity_poly.pdbx_strand_id
1 'polypeptide(L)' 'MFGYFKHVLKYKNGYGNELILADRYYPSTQCCSQCGHVKIGADKVGLDGNKKH' A
#
# COMPACT_ATOMS: atom_id res chain seq x y z
N MET A 1 -0.88 -3.25 16.87
CA MET A 1 -2.21 -2.76 16.43
C MET A 1 -2.76 -3.41 15.15
N PHE A 2 -1.96 -3.89 14.18
CA PHE A 2 -2.49 -4.40 12.88
C PHE A 2 -2.76 -5.92 12.79
N GLY A 3 -2.33 -6.72 13.76
CA GLY A 3 -2.53 -8.18 13.73
C GLY A 3 -4.01 -8.57 13.73
N TYR A 4 -4.79 -7.99 14.66
CA TYR A 4 -6.22 -8.27 14.77
C TYR A 4 -7.00 -7.93 13.49
N PHE A 5 -6.66 -6.83 12.84
CA PHE A 5 -7.29 -6.44 11.57
C PHE A 5 -7.10 -7.49 10.46
N LYS A 6 -5.91 -8.10 10.36
CA LYS A 6 -5.65 -9.20 9.41
C LYS A 6 -6.51 -10.43 9.71
N HIS A 7 -6.71 -10.76 10.99
CA HIS A 7 -7.57 -11.89 11.38
C HIS A 7 -9.02 -11.65 10.97
N VAL A 8 -9.56 -10.46 11.21
CA VAL A 8 -10.92 -10.07 10.81
C VAL A 8 -11.09 -10.11 9.29
N LEU A 9 -10.10 -9.60 8.53
CA LEU A 9 -10.13 -9.65 7.07
C LEU A 9 -10.12 -11.09 6.54
N LYS A 10 -9.29 -11.97 7.12
CA LYS A 10 -9.25 -13.39 6.72
C LYS A 10 -10.59 -14.08 6.96
N TYR A 11 -11.20 -13.85 8.12
CA TYR A 11 -12.53 -14.38 8.43
C TYR A 11 -13.58 -13.89 7.41
N LYS A 12 -13.60 -12.59 7.12
CA LYS A 12 -14.54 -11.99 6.16
C LYS A 12 -14.24 -12.32 4.70
N ASN A 13 -13.11 -12.94 4.37
CA ASN A 13 -12.82 -13.33 3.00
C ASN A 13 -13.49 -14.66 2.60
N GLY A 14 -13.99 -15.43 3.57
CA GLY A 14 -14.69 -16.70 3.34
C GLY A 14 -16.02 -16.60 2.55
N TYR A 15 -16.47 -15.40 2.17
CA TYR A 15 -17.68 -15.17 1.38
C TYR A 15 -17.45 -15.19 -0.14
N GLY A 16 -16.41 -15.89 -0.62
CA GLY A 16 -16.11 -16.02 -2.05
C GLY A 16 -15.21 -14.94 -2.64
N ASN A 17 -14.54 -14.16 -1.79
CA ASN A 17 -13.50 -13.22 -2.22
C ASN A 17 -12.12 -13.88 -2.03
N GLU A 18 -11.05 -13.26 -2.57
CA GLU A 18 -9.66 -13.67 -2.30
C GLU A 18 -8.92 -12.60 -1.46
N LEU A 19 -8.08 -13.03 -0.51
CA LEU A 19 -7.20 -12.13 0.26
C LEU A 19 -5.77 -12.21 -0.25
N ILE A 20 -5.32 -11.20 -0.97
CA ILE A 20 -3.92 -11.10 -1.41
C ILE A 20 -3.15 -10.20 -0.44
N LEU A 21 -2.08 -10.73 0.16
CA LEU A 21 -1.16 -9.96 1.01
C LEU A 21 0.00 -9.46 0.16
N ALA A 22 0.07 -8.14 -0.04
CA ALA A 22 1.19 -7.51 -0.71
C ALA A 22 2.47 -7.56 0.13
N ASP A 23 3.62 -7.55 -0.55
CA ASP A 23 4.93 -7.44 0.10
C ASP A 23 5.03 -6.15 0.94
N ARG A 24 5.73 -6.22 2.07
CA ARG A 24 5.91 -5.08 2.98
C ARG A 24 6.68 -3.91 2.36
N TYR A 25 7.47 -4.18 1.32
CA TYR A 25 8.27 -3.20 0.56
C TYR A 25 7.56 -2.76 -0.72
N TYR A 26 6.29 -3.15 -0.92
CA TYR A 26 5.50 -2.67 -2.04
C TYR A 26 5.38 -1.13 -1.98
N PRO A 27 5.76 -0.39 -3.03
CA PRO A 27 5.95 1.05 -2.98
C PRO A 27 4.64 1.83 -3.12
N SER A 28 3.60 1.51 -2.34
CA SER A 28 2.26 2.09 -2.49
C SER A 28 2.23 3.62 -2.42
N THR A 29 2.95 4.23 -1.46
CA THR A 29 3.07 5.69 -1.32
C THR A 29 3.88 6.34 -2.43
N GLN A 30 4.72 5.57 -3.15
CA GLN A 30 5.61 6.08 -4.19
C GLN A 30 5.11 5.78 -5.60
N CYS A 31 4.08 4.93 -5.77
CA CYS A 31 3.59 4.51 -7.07
C CYS A 31 2.36 5.32 -7.50
N CYS A 32 2.40 5.89 -8.70
CA CYS A 32 1.26 6.61 -9.28
C CYS A 32 0.20 5.62 -9.77
N SER A 33 -1.05 5.74 -9.30
CA SER A 33 -2.17 4.88 -9.72
C SER A 33 -2.58 5.07 -11.19
N GLN A 34 -2.25 6.21 -11.80
CA GLN A 34 -2.60 6.50 -13.19
C GLN A 34 -1.60 5.92 -14.20
N CYS A 35 -0.30 5.98 -13.88
CA CYS A 35 0.76 5.67 -14.85
C CYS A 35 1.80 4.65 -14.36
N GLY A 36 1.74 4.21 -13.11
CA GLY A 36 2.68 3.23 -12.55
C GLY A 36 4.08 3.77 -12.27
N HIS A 37 4.35 5.07 -12.51
CA HIS A 37 5.65 5.67 -12.18
C HIS A 37 5.94 5.57 -10.68
N VAL A 38 7.13 5.04 -10.35
CA VAL A 38 7.62 4.91 -8.97
C VAL A 38 8.56 6.08 -8.68
N LYS A 39 8.15 6.92 -7.73
CA LYS A 39 8.90 8.08 -7.25
C LYS A 39 10.20 7.64 -6.56
N ILE A 40 11.33 8.22 -6.99
CA ILE A 40 12.70 7.94 -6.53
C ILE A 40 13.53 9.22 -6.48
N GLY A 41 14.55 9.27 -5.62
CA GLY A 41 15.42 10.43 -5.52
C GLY A 41 14.64 11.71 -5.16
N ALA A 42 14.72 12.73 -6.02
CA ALA A 42 14.17 14.06 -5.75
C ALA A 42 12.63 14.14 -5.74
N ASP A 43 11.93 13.18 -6.34
CA ASP A 43 10.45 13.16 -6.36
C ASP A 43 9.84 12.20 -5.34
N LYS A 44 10.68 11.53 -4.54
CA LYS A 44 10.28 10.60 -3.48
C LYS A 44 9.50 11.33 -2.39
N VAL A 45 8.37 10.76 -2.01
CA VAL A 45 7.52 11.25 -0.91
C VAL A 45 8.16 10.84 0.43
N GLY A 46 8.39 11.81 1.30
CA GLY A 46 8.98 11.61 2.63
C GLY A 46 7.95 11.70 3.75
N LEU A 47 8.44 11.71 5.00
CA LEU A 47 7.58 11.94 6.18
C LEU A 47 7.06 13.38 6.25
N ASP A 48 7.76 14.29 5.60
CA ASP A 48 7.36 15.68 5.36
C ASP A 48 6.34 15.84 4.22
N GLY A 49 5.85 14.72 3.67
CA GLY A 49 4.83 14.71 2.65
C GLY A 49 5.39 14.78 1.23
N ASN A 50 4.52 15.15 0.30
CA ASN A 50 4.89 15.36 -1.10
C ASN A 50 5.38 16.80 -1.25
N LYS A 51 6.58 17.01 -1.76
CA LYS A 51 7.12 18.37 -1.98
C LYS A 51 6.77 18.94 -3.35
N LYS A 52 6.38 18.10 -4.30
CA LYS A 52 6.05 18.54 -5.67
C LYS A 52 4.62 19.08 -5.78
N HIS A 53 3.77 18.83 -4.79
CA HIS A 53 2.36 19.22 -4.72
C HIS A 53 1.99 19.50 -3.28
#